data_AF-A0A1Z5R5V4-F1
#
_entry.id   AF-A0A1Z5R5V4-F1
#
_cell.length_a   1.000
_cell.length_b   1.000
_cell.length_c   1.000
_cell.angle_alpha   90.00
_cell.angle_beta   90.00
_cell.angle_gamma   90.00
#
_symmetry.space_group_name_H-M   'P 1'
#
loop_
_entity.id
_entity.type
_entity.pdbx_description
1 polymer ?
#
loop_
_entity_poly.entity_id
_entity_poly.type
_entity_poly.pdbx_seq_one_letter_code
_entity_poly.pdbx_strand_id
1 'polypeptide(L)'
;MSKMQGDDVCAICDDGGYVTCCDSGCLRSFHLTEEHGEGSKCPSLGINSEEAKMIIDKKDFICKNCKYKQHQCSSCGLLGSSDLSSGAEVFQCKEYNCGHFYHPKCISKLLYPGDKLRACHFEQYVAAGLKFLCHVHKCSVCHGAENRDDKNMQFAVCRLCPTTYHRKCLPSDIPFETKEGPNGYIFQRAWDGILRDRILIYCMKHEIVKELGIPRRKLIIFPYDENLCVPQGPESAPKEQDTLGQEELLDHPSSEPSQSLPSGAAQNQCFCSNPMDSFAPKSLFPHPYPGSCGWLGD
;
A
#
# COMPACT_ATOMS: atom_id res chain seq x y z
N MET A 1 22.75 -18.77 -12.06
CA MET A 1 22.34 -17.51 -11.41
C MET A 1 21.89 -17.86 -10.00
N SER A 2 22.23 -17.07 -8.98
CA SER A 2 21.72 -17.27 -7.61
C SER A 2 20.21 -17.00 -7.58
N LYS A 3 19.43 -17.81 -6.85
CA LYS A 3 17.99 -17.56 -6.70
C LYS A 3 17.77 -16.28 -5.88
N MET A 4 16.84 -15.44 -6.32
CA MET A 4 16.29 -14.33 -5.54
C MET A 4 15.75 -14.86 -4.21
N GLN A 5 16.26 -14.34 -3.10
CA GLN A 5 15.69 -14.54 -1.77
C GLN A 5 14.73 -13.38 -1.50
N GLY A 6 13.43 -13.68 -1.42
CA GLY A 6 12.42 -12.75 -0.92
C GLY A 6 12.42 -12.67 0.60
N ASP A 7 11.34 -12.12 1.16
CA ASP A 7 11.16 -12.04 2.62
C ASP A 7 11.18 -13.45 3.26
N ASP A 8 11.88 -13.59 4.39
CA ASP A 8 11.85 -14.81 5.22
C ASP A 8 10.58 -14.89 6.12
N VAL A 9 9.68 -13.91 6.01
CA VAL A 9 8.43 -13.79 6.76
C VAL A 9 7.23 -13.61 5.83
N CYS A 10 6.07 -14.09 6.29
CA CYS A 10 4.79 -13.93 5.63
C CYS A 10 4.34 -12.47 5.69
N ALA A 11 4.12 -11.84 4.55
CA ALA A 11 3.80 -10.42 4.46
C ALA A 11 2.39 -10.05 4.99
N ILE A 12 1.59 -11.03 5.45
CA ILE A 12 0.26 -10.83 6.07
C ILE A 12 0.35 -10.72 7.60
N CYS A 13 1.17 -11.55 8.25
CA CYS A 13 1.29 -11.62 9.71
C CYS A 13 2.66 -11.21 10.27
N ASP A 14 3.66 -11.02 9.39
CA ASP A 14 5.07 -10.75 9.69
C ASP A 14 5.80 -11.84 10.50
N ASP A 15 5.30 -13.08 10.46
CA ASP A 15 5.87 -14.29 11.05
C ASP A 15 6.50 -15.25 10.00
N GLY A 16 7.44 -16.10 10.42
CA GLY A 16 8.23 -16.99 9.56
C GLY A 16 7.61 -18.37 9.28
N GLY A 17 8.44 -19.40 9.22
CA GLY A 17 8.01 -20.79 9.03
C GLY A 17 7.78 -21.17 7.56
N TYR A 18 6.66 -21.85 7.27
CA TYR A 18 6.35 -22.43 5.95
C TYR A 18 5.83 -21.39 4.94
N VAL A 19 6.69 -20.41 4.63
CA VAL A 19 6.39 -19.30 3.71
C VAL A 19 6.95 -19.55 2.31
N THR A 20 6.18 -19.20 1.28
CA THR A 20 6.60 -19.27 -0.13
C THR A 20 6.71 -17.88 -0.72
N CYS A 21 7.90 -17.53 -1.22
CA CYS A 21 8.18 -16.26 -1.92
C CYS A 21 7.47 -16.23 -3.27
N CYS A 22 6.86 -15.09 -3.62
CA CYS A 22 6.38 -14.87 -4.99
C CYS A 22 7.59 -14.70 -5.94
N ASP A 23 7.68 -15.54 -6.96
CA ASP A 23 8.77 -15.56 -7.96
C ASP A 23 8.64 -14.43 -9.02
N SER A 24 8.07 -13.29 -8.62
CA SER A 24 7.81 -12.10 -9.45
C SER A 24 8.05 -10.81 -8.66
N GLY A 25 7.81 -9.65 -9.29
CA GLY A 25 8.39 -8.36 -8.90
C GLY A 25 8.12 -7.85 -7.48
N CYS A 26 7.18 -8.40 -6.71
CA CYS A 26 6.92 -7.96 -5.34
C CYS A 26 7.79 -8.63 -4.26
N LEU A 27 8.41 -9.79 -4.52
CA LEU A 27 9.28 -10.55 -3.60
C LEU A 27 8.72 -10.86 -2.18
N ARG A 28 7.41 -10.65 -1.96
CA ARG A 28 6.74 -10.98 -0.70
C ARG A 28 6.54 -12.48 -0.58
N SER A 29 6.72 -13.00 0.62
CA SER A 29 6.43 -14.40 0.96
C SER A 29 5.10 -14.52 1.70
N PHE A 30 4.49 -15.71 1.65
CA PHE A 30 3.17 -15.98 2.22
C PHE A 30 3.06 -17.42 2.74
N HIS A 31 2.31 -17.62 3.82
CA HIS A 31 1.76 -18.93 4.16
C HIS A 31 0.70 -19.29 3.12
N LEU A 32 0.88 -20.39 2.38
CA LEU A 32 -0.04 -20.78 1.30
C LEU A 32 -1.35 -21.40 1.83
N THR A 33 -1.21 -22.35 2.76
CA THR A 33 -2.31 -23.10 3.40
C THR A 33 -2.58 -22.56 4.81
N GLU A 34 -3.73 -22.91 5.39
CA GLU A 34 -4.05 -22.62 6.80
C GLU A 34 -3.07 -23.32 7.76
N GLU A 35 -2.71 -24.59 7.48
CA GLU A 35 -1.69 -25.38 8.21
C GLU A 35 -0.34 -24.64 8.31
N HIS A 36 0.12 -24.03 7.22
CA HIS A 36 1.37 -23.26 7.22
C HIS A 36 1.28 -22.01 8.11
N GLY A 37 0.08 -21.46 8.30
CA GLY A 37 -0.20 -20.22 9.04
C GLY A 37 -0.70 -20.41 10.47
N GLU A 38 -0.97 -21.64 10.91
CA GLU A 38 -1.63 -21.96 12.18
C GLU A 38 -0.89 -21.35 13.39
N GLY A 39 0.43 -21.52 13.44
CA GLY A 39 1.28 -21.09 14.55
C GLY A 39 1.23 -19.58 14.85
N SER A 40 0.97 -18.73 13.85
CA SER A 40 0.79 -17.28 14.01
C SER A 40 -0.66 -16.80 13.82
N LYS A 41 -1.61 -17.73 13.70
CA LYS A 41 -3.03 -17.45 13.36
C LYS A 41 -3.15 -16.56 12.12
N CYS A 42 -2.31 -16.85 11.13
CA CYS A 42 -2.31 -16.18 9.84
C CYS A 42 -3.51 -16.68 9.02
N PRO A 43 -4.30 -15.82 8.35
CA PRO A 43 -5.38 -16.25 7.48
C PRO A 43 -4.88 -16.95 6.19
N SER A 44 -3.56 -17.01 5.98
CA SER A 44 -2.89 -17.64 4.82
C SER A 44 -3.34 -17.03 3.48
N LEU A 45 -3.21 -17.80 2.39
CA LEU A 45 -3.83 -17.52 1.10
C LEU A 45 -5.02 -18.44 0.79
N GLY A 46 -5.35 -19.39 1.67
CA GLY A 46 -6.46 -20.34 1.51
C GLY A 46 -6.24 -21.35 0.36
N ILE A 47 -4.98 -21.58 -0.05
CA ILE A 47 -4.65 -22.59 -1.06
C ILE A 47 -4.77 -23.98 -0.43
N ASN A 48 -5.33 -24.95 -1.15
CA ASN A 48 -5.42 -26.34 -0.71
C ASN A 48 -4.03 -27.01 -0.69
N SER A 49 -3.85 -28.01 0.17
CA SER A 49 -2.52 -28.60 0.40
C SER A 49 -1.93 -29.30 -0.82
N GLU A 50 -2.75 -29.79 -1.75
CA GLU A 50 -2.31 -30.48 -2.97
C GLU A 50 -1.78 -29.50 -4.02
N GLU A 51 -2.49 -28.38 -4.24
CA GLU A 51 -2.05 -27.27 -5.08
C GLU A 51 -0.82 -26.56 -4.48
N ALA A 52 -0.80 -26.36 -3.15
CA ALA A 52 0.33 -25.76 -2.46
C ALA A 52 1.62 -26.61 -2.61
N LYS A 53 1.52 -27.95 -2.51
CA LYS A 53 2.64 -28.86 -2.79
C LYS A 53 3.14 -28.69 -4.23
N MET A 54 2.24 -28.72 -5.22
CA MET A 54 2.63 -28.52 -6.63
C MET A 54 3.32 -27.18 -6.89
N ILE A 55 2.87 -26.09 -6.26
CA ILE A 55 3.48 -24.76 -6.35
C ILE A 55 4.89 -24.75 -5.72
N ILE A 56 5.05 -25.38 -4.56
CA ILE A 56 6.33 -25.45 -3.83
C ILE A 56 7.37 -26.30 -4.58
N ASP A 57 6.94 -27.41 -5.19
CA ASP A 57 7.81 -28.29 -5.97
C ASP A 57 8.29 -27.61 -7.27
N LYS A 58 7.36 -26.99 -8.01
CA LYS A 58 7.65 -26.30 -9.29
C LYS A 58 8.39 -24.97 -9.11
N LYS A 59 8.16 -24.26 -8.00
CA LYS A 59 8.73 -22.94 -7.68
C LYS A 59 8.30 -21.88 -8.71
N ASP A 60 6.99 -21.83 -8.92
CA ASP A 60 6.28 -20.98 -9.89
C ASP A 60 5.22 -20.07 -9.21
N PHE A 61 5.44 -19.66 -7.95
CA PHE A 61 4.39 -18.99 -7.17
C PHE A 61 4.20 -17.52 -7.57
N ILE A 62 2.99 -17.16 -8.03
CA ILE A 62 2.61 -15.79 -8.39
C ILE A 62 1.41 -15.33 -7.57
N CYS A 63 1.62 -14.42 -6.60
CA CYS A 63 0.53 -13.85 -5.80
C CYS A 63 -0.40 -12.96 -6.64
N LYS A 64 -1.67 -12.77 -6.21
CA LYS A 64 -2.70 -12.03 -6.98
C LYS A 64 -2.28 -10.61 -7.39
N ASN A 65 -1.54 -9.88 -6.55
CA ASN A 65 -1.01 -8.55 -6.90
C ASN A 65 -0.07 -8.60 -8.12
N CYS A 66 0.83 -9.58 -8.18
CA CYS A 66 1.71 -9.79 -9.33
C CYS A 66 0.93 -10.26 -10.56
N LYS A 67 0.03 -11.24 -10.39
CA LYS A 67 -0.81 -11.81 -11.47
C LYS A 67 -1.59 -10.73 -12.21
N TYR A 68 -2.23 -9.82 -11.48
CA TYR A 68 -3.06 -8.74 -12.02
C TYR A 68 -2.34 -7.39 -12.11
N LYS A 69 -1.01 -7.36 -11.90
CA LYS A 69 -0.17 -6.15 -11.94
C LYS A 69 -0.71 -4.97 -11.10
N GLN A 70 -1.35 -5.23 -9.97
CA GLN A 70 -1.84 -4.21 -9.04
C GLN A 70 -1.07 -4.29 -7.72
N HIS A 71 -0.30 -3.26 -7.41
CA HIS A 71 0.64 -3.27 -6.28
C HIS A 71 0.38 -2.12 -5.31
N GLN A 72 0.56 -2.36 -4.01
CA GLN A 72 0.43 -1.31 -3.01
C GLN A 72 1.65 -0.40 -3.00
N CYS A 73 1.44 0.92 -3.03
CA CYS A 73 2.50 1.87 -2.78
C CYS A 73 3.03 1.69 -1.35
N SER A 74 4.32 1.39 -1.24
CA SER A 74 4.97 1.05 0.04
C SER A 74 4.88 2.20 1.05
N SER A 75 4.80 3.45 0.58
CA SER A 75 4.69 4.66 1.40
C SER A 75 3.27 5.00 1.88
N CYS A 76 2.20 4.70 1.13
CA CYS A 76 0.83 5.13 1.48
C CYS A 76 -0.18 3.98 1.62
N GLY A 77 0.19 2.73 1.29
CA GLY A 77 -0.64 1.54 1.45
C GLY A 77 -1.72 1.33 0.38
N LEU A 78 -2.13 2.39 -0.33
CA LEU A 78 -3.08 2.31 -1.44
C LEU A 78 -2.52 1.48 -2.61
N LEU A 79 -3.40 0.71 -3.27
CA LEU A 79 -3.12 0.08 -4.57
C LEU A 79 -2.95 1.12 -5.68
N GLY A 80 -2.26 0.69 -6.74
CA GLY A 80 -2.36 1.25 -8.09
C GLY A 80 -1.89 0.22 -9.12
N SER A 81 -2.22 0.46 -10.39
CA SER A 81 -1.70 -0.27 -11.54
C SER A 81 -0.17 -0.16 -11.59
N SER A 82 0.51 -1.28 -11.82
CA SER A 82 1.92 -1.32 -12.23
C SER A 82 2.07 -1.81 -13.68
N ASP A 83 1.00 -1.74 -14.48
CA ASP A 83 1.04 -2.19 -15.87
C ASP A 83 1.48 -1.08 -16.82
N LEU A 84 2.70 -1.21 -17.36
CA LEU A 84 3.27 -0.23 -18.30
C LEU A 84 2.49 -0.15 -19.63
N SER A 85 1.73 -1.18 -20.00
CA SER A 85 0.88 -1.16 -21.21
C SER A 85 -0.46 -0.45 -21.04
N SER A 86 -0.97 -0.33 -19.81
CA SER A 86 -2.33 0.19 -19.52
C SER A 86 -2.33 1.50 -18.72
N GLY A 87 -1.15 2.11 -18.55
CA GLY A 87 -0.92 3.21 -17.61
C GLY A 87 -0.54 2.69 -16.23
N ALA A 88 0.69 2.95 -15.81
CA ALA A 88 1.19 2.60 -14.49
C ALA A 88 1.03 3.79 -13.53
N GLU A 89 0.39 3.53 -12.40
CA GLU A 89 0.21 4.45 -11.27
C GLU A 89 1.30 4.24 -10.21
N VAL A 90 1.77 2.99 -10.03
CA VAL A 90 2.88 2.63 -9.14
C VAL A 90 4.04 2.01 -9.90
N PHE A 91 5.24 2.46 -9.57
CA PHE A 91 6.47 2.05 -10.22
C PHE A 91 7.37 1.29 -9.23
N GLN A 92 8.04 0.25 -9.71
CA GLN A 92 8.94 -0.57 -8.90
C GLN A 92 10.27 0.16 -8.64
N CYS A 93 10.86 -0.04 -7.46
CA CYS A 93 12.27 0.34 -7.23
C CYS A 93 13.18 -0.40 -8.22
N LYS A 94 14.22 0.29 -8.74
CA LYS A 94 15.17 -0.29 -9.71
C LYS A 94 16.07 -1.40 -9.14
N GLU A 95 16.15 -1.48 -7.82
CA GLU A 95 17.02 -2.43 -7.12
C GLU A 95 16.35 -3.81 -7.10
N TYR A 96 17.00 -4.81 -7.68
CA TYR A 96 16.34 -6.08 -8.03
C TYR A 96 15.74 -6.80 -6.82
N ASN A 97 16.50 -6.90 -5.72
CA ASN A 97 16.06 -7.50 -4.46
C ASN A 97 15.24 -6.54 -3.55
N CYS A 98 14.52 -5.56 -4.12
CA CYS A 98 13.76 -4.57 -3.34
C CYS A 98 12.28 -4.92 -3.14
N GLY A 99 11.59 -5.46 -4.14
CA GLY A 99 10.15 -5.78 -4.09
C GLY A 99 9.18 -4.57 -4.00
N HIS A 100 9.65 -3.38 -3.59
CA HIS A 100 8.78 -2.24 -3.26
C HIS A 100 8.34 -1.41 -4.49
N PHE A 101 7.03 -1.13 -4.53
CA PHE A 101 6.38 -0.24 -5.51
C PHE A 101 5.97 1.10 -4.87
N TYR A 102 5.89 2.17 -5.67
CA TYR A 102 5.52 3.53 -5.23
C TYR A 102 4.75 4.33 -6.27
N HIS A 103 3.73 5.09 -5.83
CA HIS A 103 3.21 6.23 -6.61
C HIS A 103 4.32 7.29 -6.79
N PRO A 104 4.49 7.90 -7.97
CA PRO A 104 5.50 8.93 -8.22
C PRO A 104 5.48 10.05 -7.16
N LYS A 105 4.28 10.55 -6.85
CA LYS A 105 4.01 11.60 -5.85
C LYS A 105 4.44 11.23 -4.43
N CYS A 106 4.33 9.95 -4.08
CA CYS A 106 4.71 9.46 -2.75
C CYS A 106 6.22 9.30 -2.61
N ILE A 107 6.91 8.70 -3.59
CA ILE A 107 8.37 8.55 -3.51
C ILE A 107 9.09 9.90 -3.62
N SER A 108 8.56 10.84 -4.41
CA SER A 108 9.14 12.18 -4.57
C SER A 108 9.12 12.97 -3.26
N LYS A 109 8.00 12.98 -2.54
CA LYS A 109 7.89 13.61 -1.22
C LYS A 109 8.75 12.93 -0.15
N LEU A 110 8.97 11.61 -0.29
CA LEU A 110 9.77 10.83 0.66
C LEU A 110 11.28 11.06 0.49
N LEU A 111 11.76 11.20 -0.76
CA LEU A 111 13.18 11.45 -1.04
C LEU A 111 13.56 12.93 -0.96
N TYR A 112 12.62 13.85 -1.20
CA TYR A 112 12.86 15.30 -1.19
C TYR A 112 11.87 16.05 -0.27
N PRO A 113 11.86 15.76 1.04
CA PRO A 113 11.07 16.54 2.00
C PRO A 113 11.58 17.98 2.04
N GLY A 114 10.68 18.94 1.79
CA GLY A 114 10.98 20.38 1.78
C GLY A 114 11.26 20.98 0.40
N ASP A 115 12.03 20.29 -0.46
CA ASP A 115 12.31 20.76 -1.83
C ASP A 115 11.16 20.42 -2.80
N LYS A 116 10.15 21.30 -2.81
CA LYS A 116 8.95 21.17 -3.66
C LYS A 116 9.27 21.08 -5.16
N LEU A 117 10.29 21.79 -5.63
CA LEU A 117 10.63 21.84 -7.07
C LEU A 117 11.29 20.54 -7.50
N ARG A 118 12.27 20.05 -6.73
CA ARG A 118 12.94 18.78 -6.97
C ARG A 118 12.00 17.60 -6.81
N ALA A 119 11.08 17.65 -5.85
CA ALA A 119 10.00 16.68 -5.73
C ALA A 119 9.09 16.68 -6.97
N CYS A 120 8.70 17.84 -7.50
CA CYS A 120 7.87 17.92 -8.71
C CYS A 120 8.58 17.36 -9.96
N HIS A 121 9.85 17.70 -10.18
CA HIS A 121 10.64 17.13 -11.28
C HIS A 121 10.84 15.62 -11.13
N PHE A 122 11.00 15.11 -9.90
CA PHE A 122 11.12 13.68 -9.65
C PHE A 122 9.78 12.92 -9.81
N GLU A 123 8.66 13.57 -9.51
CA GLU A 123 7.31 13.03 -9.73
C GLU A 123 7.08 12.81 -11.24
N GLN A 124 7.48 13.77 -12.06
CA GLN A 124 7.46 13.66 -13.53
C GLN A 124 8.45 12.60 -14.05
N TYR A 125 9.68 12.55 -13.51
CA TYR A 125 10.70 11.55 -13.86
C TYR A 125 10.21 10.11 -13.64
N VAL A 126 9.63 9.83 -12.47
CA VAL A 126 9.12 8.48 -12.16
C VAL A 126 7.84 8.17 -12.95
N ALA A 127 6.94 9.14 -13.15
CA ALA A 127 5.75 8.97 -13.98
C ALA A 127 6.08 8.67 -15.46
N ALA A 128 7.20 9.17 -15.97
CA ALA A 128 7.76 8.82 -17.29
C ALA A 128 8.42 7.42 -17.34
N GLY A 129 8.26 6.59 -16.30
CA GLY A 129 8.80 5.22 -16.23
C GLY A 129 10.30 5.12 -15.95
N LEU A 130 10.96 6.22 -15.58
CA LEU A 130 12.42 6.24 -15.41
C LEU A 130 12.85 5.61 -14.07
N LYS A 131 13.90 4.80 -14.12
CA LYS A 131 14.33 3.91 -13.02
C LYS A 131 14.92 4.66 -11.82
N PHE A 132 14.26 4.58 -10.66
CA PHE A 132 14.67 5.23 -9.42
C PHE A 132 15.11 4.22 -8.33
N LEU A 133 15.92 4.68 -7.36
CA LEU A 133 16.19 3.95 -6.12
C LEU A 133 15.25 4.47 -5.02
N CYS A 134 14.59 3.60 -4.27
CA CYS A 134 13.66 4.02 -3.22
C CYS A 134 14.32 4.25 -1.85
N HIS A 135 13.58 4.81 -0.89
CA HIS A 135 14.12 5.27 0.39
C HIS A 135 14.69 4.15 1.27
N VAL A 136 14.16 2.93 1.21
CA VAL A 136 14.51 1.83 2.14
C VAL A 136 16.00 1.48 2.14
N HIS A 137 16.69 1.78 1.04
CA HIS A 137 18.12 1.52 0.85
C HIS A 137 19.04 2.50 1.61
N LYS A 138 18.49 3.43 2.40
CA LYS A 138 19.24 4.41 3.20
C LYS A 138 18.67 4.53 4.61
N CYS A 139 19.55 4.50 5.61
CA CYS A 139 19.19 4.78 6.99
C CYS A 139 18.54 6.18 7.13
N SER A 140 17.37 6.26 7.75
CA SER A 140 16.58 7.49 7.91
C SER A 140 17.25 8.56 8.79
N VAL A 141 18.31 8.21 9.54
CA VAL A 141 19.07 9.15 10.41
C VAL A 141 20.34 9.68 9.73
N CYS A 142 21.22 8.81 9.24
CA CYS A 142 22.54 9.20 8.68
C CYS A 142 22.63 9.11 7.15
N HIS A 143 21.57 8.65 6.47
CA HIS A 143 21.45 8.50 5.01
C HIS A 143 22.45 7.56 4.32
N GLY A 144 23.30 6.86 5.08
CA GLY A 144 24.17 5.80 4.59
C GLY A 144 23.40 4.52 4.19
N ALA A 145 23.99 3.75 3.27
CA ALA A 145 23.48 2.45 2.82
C ALA A 145 23.72 1.33 3.86
N GLU A 146 23.06 0.19 3.68
CA GLU A 146 23.33 -1.04 4.45
C GLU A 146 24.75 -1.56 4.18
N ASN A 147 25.42 -2.06 5.22
CA ASN A 147 26.49 -3.04 5.07
C ASN A 147 26.10 -4.26 5.92
N ARG A 148 25.97 -5.43 5.30
CA ARG A 148 25.53 -6.66 5.99
C ARG A 148 26.65 -7.31 6.81
N ASP A 149 27.91 -7.09 6.43
CA ASP A 149 29.07 -7.69 7.07
C ASP A 149 29.44 -7.00 8.40
N ASP A 150 29.01 -5.73 8.58
CA ASP A 150 29.12 -5.00 9.85
C ASP A 150 27.77 -5.01 10.59
N LYS A 151 27.72 -5.71 11.72
CA LYS A 151 26.52 -5.80 12.59
C LYS A 151 25.96 -4.43 13.00
N ASN A 152 26.77 -3.38 13.06
CA ASN A 152 26.31 -2.03 13.38
C ASN A 152 25.66 -1.31 12.19
N MET A 153 25.92 -1.75 10.96
CA MET A 153 25.48 -1.18 9.68
C MET A 153 24.46 -2.06 8.93
N GLN A 154 24.13 -3.23 9.46
CA GLN A 154 22.92 -3.99 9.15
C GLN A 154 21.66 -3.13 9.39
N PHE A 155 20.61 -3.27 8.58
CA PHE A 155 19.39 -2.50 8.77
C PHE A 155 18.39 -3.10 9.77
N ALA A 156 17.79 -2.22 10.56
CA ALA A 156 16.47 -2.38 11.14
C ALA A 156 15.42 -1.84 10.14
N VAL A 157 14.48 -2.69 9.71
CA VAL A 157 13.54 -2.40 8.61
C VAL A 157 12.09 -2.42 9.09
N CYS A 158 11.34 -1.35 8.79
CA CYS A 158 9.94 -1.28 9.18
C CYS A 158 9.03 -2.02 8.19
N ARG A 159 8.20 -2.95 8.66
CA ARG A 159 7.30 -3.73 7.80
C ARG A 159 6.15 -2.90 7.22
N LEU A 160 5.69 -1.90 7.96
CA LEU A 160 4.50 -1.11 7.64
C LEU A 160 4.78 0.12 6.73
N CYS A 161 6.00 0.65 6.70
CA CYS A 161 6.36 1.81 5.86
C CYS A 161 7.87 1.79 5.51
N PRO A 162 8.33 2.58 4.52
CA PRO A 162 9.69 2.49 3.99
C PRO A 162 10.75 3.18 4.89
N THR A 163 10.58 3.11 6.21
CA THR A 163 11.54 3.64 7.20
C THR A 163 12.53 2.54 7.56
N THR A 164 13.82 2.81 7.41
CA THR A 164 14.91 1.90 7.82
C THR A 164 15.95 2.67 8.64
N TYR A 165 16.66 1.97 9.52
CA TYR A 165 17.75 2.51 10.33
C TYR A 165 18.92 1.54 10.29
N HIS A 166 20.17 1.98 10.48
CA HIS A 166 21.23 1.05 10.90
C HIS A 166 20.97 0.55 12.32
N ARG A 167 21.44 -0.64 12.70
CA ARG A 167 21.36 -1.12 14.11
C ARG A 167 21.93 -0.07 15.08
N LYS A 168 23.05 0.59 14.74
CA LYS A 168 23.65 1.67 15.55
C LYS A 168 22.91 3.03 15.51
N CYS A 169 21.93 3.18 14.63
CA CYS A 169 21.13 4.39 14.45
C CYS A 169 19.65 4.16 14.77
N LEU A 170 19.30 3.01 15.37
CA LEU A 170 17.94 2.68 15.78
C LEU A 170 17.56 3.55 17.00
N PRO A 171 16.48 4.35 16.94
CA PRO A 171 16.01 5.13 18.07
C PRO A 171 15.67 4.28 19.30
N SER A 172 16.00 4.78 20.49
CA SER A 172 15.82 4.07 21.76
C SER A 172 14.37 3.92 22.22
N ASP A 173 13.44 4.64 21.59
CA ASP A 173 11.99 4.48 21.74
C ASP A 173 11.39 3.35 20.89
N ILE A 174 12.24 2.63 20.13
CA ILE A 174 11.91 1.39 19.42
C ILE A 174 12.61 0.20 20.13
N PRO A 175 12.12 -0.27 21.30
CA PRO A 175 12.83 -1.25 22.11
C PRO A 175 12.66 -2.69 21.61
N PHE A 176 13.65 -3.53 21.91
CA PHE A 176 13.64 -4.97 21.63
C PHE A 176 12.79 -5.80 22.61
N GLU A 177 12.29 -5.19 23.69
CA GLU A 177 11.53 -5.84 24.75
C GLU A 177 10.52 -4.81 25.29
N THR A 178 9.40 -5.26 25.86
CA THR A 178 8.48 -4.36 26.57
C THR A 178 9.09 -3.92 27.91
N LYS A 179 9.05 -2.63 28.23
CA LYS A 179 9.68 -2.04 29.43
C LYS A 179 8.73 -1.09 30.14
N GLU A 180 8.81 -1.06 31.47
CA GLU A 180 8.15 -0.02 32.27
C GLU A 180 8.92 1.31 32.13
N GLY A 181 8.19 2.39 31.87
CA GLY A 181 8.71 3.74 31.84
C GLY A 181 7.85 4.69 32.70
N PRO A 182 8.29 5.94 32.92
CA PRO A 182 7.59 6.90 33.79
C PRO A 182 6.14 7.18 33.38
N ASN A 183 5.81 6.98 32.09
CA ASN A 183 4.49 7.21 31.50
C ASN A 183 3.75 5.89 31.18
N GLY A 184 4.12 4.79 31.83
CA GLY A 184 3.59 3.44 31.59
C GLY A 184 4.45 2.58 30.65
N TYR A 185 3.88 1.48 30.17
CA TYR A 185 4.60 0.50 29.35
C TYR A 185 4.99 1.03 27.97
N ILE A 186 6.28 0.92 27.66
CA ILE A 186 6.84 1.06 26.32
C ILE A 186 6.87 -0.35 25.71
N PHE A 187 5.95 -0.61 24.78
CA PHE A 187 5.82 -1.91 24.12
C PHE A 187 7.03 -2.24 23.23
N GLN A 188 7.37 -3.52 23.13
CA GLN A 188 8.33 -4.03 22.15
C GLN A 188 7.99 -3.57 20.73
N ARG A 189 8.99 -3.06 20.02
CA ARG A 189 8.91 -2.59 18.64
C ARG A 189 10.03 -3.11 17.73
N ALA A 190 10.95 -3.92 18.25
CA ALA A 190 12.04 -4.52 17.50
C ALA A 190 12.22 -6.02 17.81
N TRP A 191 12.58 -6.80 16.79
CA TRP A 191 12.92 -8.22 16.88
C TRP A 191 14.19 -8.49 16.06
N ASP A 192 15.26 -8.89 16.74
CA ASP A 192 16.51 -9.34 16.10
C ASP A 192 16.39 -10.84 15.72
N GLY A 193 17.09 -11.28 14.68
CA GLY A 193 17.11 -12.69 14.24
C GLY A 193 15.86 -13.21 13.48
N ILE A 194 14.76 -12.46 13.42
CA ILE A 194 13.57 -12.83 12.62
C ILE A 194 13.82 -12.66 11.10
N LEU A 195 14.67 -11.70 10.72
CA LEU A 195 15.08 -11.47 9.35
C LEU A 195 16.59 -11.78 9.23
N ARG A 196 17.02 -12.41 8.13
CA ARG A 196 18.46 -12.62 7.90
C ARG A 196 19.20 -11.29 7.81
N ASP A 197 20.25 -11.18 8.61
CA ASP A 197 21.15 -10.02 8.74
C ASP A 197 20.46 -8.68 9.03
N ARG A 198 19.23 -8.71 9.58
CA ARG A 198 18.38 -7.53 9.77
C ARG A 198 17.50 -7.64 11.01
N ILE A 199 17.07 -6.49 11.52
CA ILE A 199 16.09 -6.38 12.61
C ILE A 199 14.72 -6.06 12.00
N LEU A 200 13.68 -6.77 12.40
CA LEU A 200 12.29 -6.41 12.08
C LEU A 200 11.82 -5.34 13.07
N ILE A 201 11.25 -4.22 12.59
CA ILE A 201 10.71 -3.17 13.47
C ILE A 201 9.31 -2.69 13.11
N TYR A 202 8.65 -2.07 14.09
CA TYR A 202 7.50 -1.20 13.90
C TYR A 202 7.85 0.21 14.40
N CYS A 203 8.29 1.07 13.47
CA CYS A 203 8.73 2.42 13.82
C CYS A 203 7.61 3.30 14.39
N MET A 204 7.99 4.40 15.06
CA MET A 204 7.09 5.28 15.83
C MET A 204 6.00 5.98 15.01
N LYS A 205 6.05 5.88 13.67
CA LYS A 205 4.97 6.31 12.75
C LYS A 205 3.74 5.40 12.80
N HIS A 206 3.78 4.29 13.56
CA HIS A 206 2.72 3.31 13.66
C HIS A 206 2.34 3.05 15.12
N GLU A 207 1.05 3.13 15.41
CA GLU A 207 0.47 2.78 16.71
C GLU A 207 0.49 1.26 16.94
N ILE A 208 0.83 0.87 18.17
CA ILE A 208 0.60 -0.49 18.68
C ILE A 208 -0.69 -0.46 19.49
N VAL A 209 -1.61 -1.38 19.17
CA VAL A 209 -2.90 -1.49 19.87
C VAL A 209 -2.64 -2.13 21.23
N LYS A 210 -2.80 -1.34 22.30
CA LYS A 210 -2.41 -1.73 23.66
C LYS A 210 -3.06 -3.03 24.13
N GLU A 211 -4.32 -3.26 23.75
CA GLU A 211 -5.06 -4.49 24.09
C GLU A 211 -4.53 -5.75 23.40
N LEU A 212 -3.83 -5.63 22.25
CA LEU A 212 -3.40 -6.75 21.43
C LEU A 212 -1.89 -6.98 21.43
N GLY A 213 -1.09 -5.98 21.84
CA GLY A 213 0.38 -6.00 21.74
C GLY A 213 0.91 -5.95 20.29
N ILE A 214 0.02 -5.93 19.30
CA ILE A 214 0.30 -5.98 17.86
C ILE A 214 0.04 -4.58 17.27
N PRO A 215 0.84 -4.12 16.29
CA PRO A 215 0.51 -2.93 15.50
C PRO A 215 -0.88 -3.00 14.85
N ARG A 216 -1.44 -1.84 14.49
CA ARG A 216 -2.45 -1.81 13.43
C ARG A 216 -1.82 -2.35 12.15
N ARG A 217 -2.04 -3.65 11.87
CA ARG A 217 -1.48 -4.36 10.71
C ARG A 217 -1.82 -3.58 9.43
N LYS A 218 -0.82 -3.39 8.57
CA LYS A 218 -1.04 -2.88 7.23
C LYS A 218 -1.66 -4.01 6.42
N LEU A 219 -2.97 -3.94 6.18
CA LEU A 219 -3.63 -4.94 5.34
C LEU A 219 -2.92 -5.02 3.99
N ILE A 220 -2.54 -6.23 3.60
CA ILE A 220 -2.30 -6.49 2.18
C ILE A 220 -3.64 -6.37 1.48
N ILE A 221 -3.73 -5.42 0.57
CA ILE A 221 -4.86 -5.27 -0.32
C ILE A 221 -4.51 -6.08 -1.57
N PHE A 222 -5.12 -7.24 -1.69
CA PHE A 222 -5.16 -7.94 -2.97
C PHE A 222 -6.16 -7.22 -3.89
N PRO A 223 -5.92 -7.15 -5.20
CA PRO A 223 -6.97 -6.81 -6.15
C PRO A 223 -8.13 -7.80 -5.99
N TYR A 224 -9.35 -7.29 -5.98
CA TYR A 224 -10.54 -8.13 -6.09
C TYR A 224 -10.58 -8.78 -7.47
N ASP A 225 -10.86 -10.07 -7.54
CA ASP A 225 -11.32 -10.68 -8.79
C ASP A 225 -12.74 -10.15 -9.06
N GLU A 226 -12.98 -9.53 -10.22
CA GLU A 226 -14.28 -8.91 -10.59
C GLU A 226 -15.46 -9.91 -10.78
N ASN A 227 -15.34 -11.12 -10.24
CA ASN A 227 -16.30 -12.21 -10.39
C ASN A 227 -16.97 -12.64 -9.07
N LEU A 228 -16.62 -12.05 -7.92
CA LEU A 228 -17.25 -12.36 -6.62
C LEU A 228 -17.53 -11.11 -5.77
N CYS A 229 -18.61 -10.41 -6.12
CA CYS A 229 -19.67 -9.93 -5.20
C CYS A 229 -20.50 -8.84 -5.88
N VAL A 230 -21.57 -9.22 -6.58
CA VAL A 230 -22.72 -8.32 -6.72
C VAL A 230 -23.28 -8.12 -5.29
N PRO A 231 -23.48 -6.88 -4.81
CA PRO A 231 -24.12 -6.67 -3.52
C PRO A 231 -25.55 -7.22 -3.60
N GLN A 232 -25.83 -8.31 -2.90
CA GLN A 232 -27.20 -8.74 -2.67
C GLN A 232 -27.87 -7.65 -1.84
N GLY A 233 -28.91 -7.02 -2.43
CA GLY A 233 -29.76 -6.07 -1.70
C GLY A 233 -30.43 -6.77 -0.51
N PRO A 234 -30.88 -6.00 0.50
CA PRO A 234 -31.44 -6.58 1.72
C PRO A 234 -32.59 -7.53 1.42
N GLU A 235 -32.42 -8.79 1.81
CA GLU A 235 -33.38 -9.87 1.61
C GLU A 235 -34.64 -9.61 2.43
N SER A 236 -35.65 -9.00 1.82
CA SER A 236 -36.94 -8.76 2.45
C SER A 236 -37.70 -10.07 2.62
N ALA A 237 -37.94 -10.45 3.87
CA ALA A 237 -38.64 -11.67 4.27
C ALA A 237 -40.05 -11.81 3.62
N PRO A 238 -40.58 -13.04 3.51
CA PRO A 238 -41.62 -13.36 2.51
C PRO A 238 -42.97 -12.69 2.78
N LYS A 239 -43.64 -12.31 1.69
CA LYS A 239 -45.06 -11.93 1.72
C LYS A 239 -45.95 -13.15 1.88
N GLU A 240 -46.97 -13.03 2.71
CA GLU A 240 -48.14 -13.92 2.69
C GLU A 240 -48.94 -13.73 1.39
N GLN A 241 -49.76 -14.72 1.06
CA GLN A 241 -50.64 -14.71 -0.11
C GLN A 241 -51.96 -14.01 0.20
N ASP A 242 -52.38 -13.09 -0.67
CA ASP A 242 -53.81 -12.99 -1.01
C ASP A 242 -53.99 -12.44 -2.45
N THR A 243 -55.24 -12.41 -2.91
CA THR A 243 -55.61 -12.56 -4.33
C THR A 243 -56.40 -11.36 -4.89
N LEU A 244 -56.45 -11.28 -6.23
CA LEU A 244 -57.43 -10.55 -7.06
C LEU A 244 -57.13 -9.07 -7.39
N GLY A 245 -57.20 -8.72 -8.69
CA GLY A 245 -57.17 -7.33 -9.17
C GLY A 245 -56.68 -7.16 -10.62
N GLN A 246 -57.60 -6.94 -11.56
CA GLN A 246 -57.35 -6.24 -12.84
C GLN A 246 -57.15 -4.72 -12.53
N GLU A 247 -56.67 -3.83 -13.42
CA GLU A 247 -56.68 -3.80 -14.90
C GLU A 247 -55.55 -2.87 -15.45
N GLU A 248 -55.30 -2.94 -16.77
CA GLU A 248 -55.06 -1.87 -17.78
C GLU A 248 -54.85 -0.37 -17.38
N LEU A 249 -54.18 0.53 -18.14
CA LEU A 249 -53.52 0.57 -19.48
C LEU A 249 -52.64 1.85 -19.60
N LEU A 250 -51.58 1.84 -20.44
CA LEU A 250 -50.97 3.00 -21.19
C LEU A 250 -50.44 4.23 -20.39
N ASP A 251 -49.64 5.17 -20.93
CA ASP A 251 -49.06 5.38 -22.27
C ASP A 251 -47.66 6.07 -22.22
N HIS A 252 -47.04 6.32 -23.38
CA HIS A 252 -45.80 7.09 -23.60
C HIS A 252 -46.13 8.51 -24.20
N PRO A 253 -45.21 9.40 -24.68
CA PRO A 253 -43.74 9.32 -24.82
C PRO A 253 -42.94 10.63 -24.49
N SER A 254 -41.66 10.63 -24.87
CA SER A 254 -40.63 11.68 -24.71
C SER A 254 -40.82 12.97 -25.55
N SER A 255 -40.05 14.03 -25.23
CA SER A 255 -39.64 15.09 -26.18
C SER A 255 -38.35 15.83 -25.76
N GLU A 256 -37.60 16.33 -26.74
CA GLU A 256 -36.31 17.06 -26.70
C GLU A 256 -36.36 18.10 -27.87
N PRO A 257 -35.31 18.88 -28.29
CA PRO A 257 -34.01 19.28 -27.71
C PRO A 257 -33.61 20.78 -27.96
N SER A 258 -32.32 21.11 -27.72
CA SER A 258 -31.41 21.92 -28.59
C SER A 258 -31.22 23.48 -28.52
N GLN A 259 -29.93 23.86 -28.63
CA GLN A 259 -29.31 25.07 -29.28
C GLN A 259 -29.41 26.47 -28.60
N SER A 260 -28.46 27.43 -28.75
CA SER A 260 -27.01 27.42 -29.18
C SER A 260 -26.26 28.75 -28.86
N LEU A 261 -24.95 28.83 -29.18
CA LEU A 261 -23.96 29.94 -29.00
C LEU A 261 -24.21 31.21 -29.86
N PRO A 262 -23.39 32.32 -29.86
CA PRO A 262 -22.01 32.58 -29.35
C PRO A 262 -21.91 33.88 -28.48
N SER A 263 -20.82 34.65 -28.26
CA SER A 263 -19.39 34.73 -28.70
C SER A 263 -18.56 35.64 -27.75
N GLY A 264 -17.22 35.77 -27.92
CA GLY A 264 -16.49 37.00 -27.51
C GLY A 264 -15.02 36.94 -27.04
N ALA A 265 -14.06 37.18 -27.97
CA ALA A 265 -12.68 37.71 -27.79
C ALA A 265 -11.67 37.06 -26.79
N ALA A 266 -10.37 37.20 -27.08
CA ALA A 266 -9.27 36.53 -26.35
C ALA A 266 -8.24 37.50 -25.72
N GLN A 267 -7.61 37.06 -24.63
CA GLN A 267 -6.32 37.57 -24.14
C GLN A 267 -5.43 36.42 -23.67
N ASN A 268 -4.11 36.55 -23.84
CA ASN A 268 -3.16 35.46 -23.68
C ASN A 268 -2.80 35.18 -22.21
N GLN A 269 -3.06 33.96 -21.73
CA GLN A 269 -2.41 33.39 -20.55
C GLN A 269 -2.05 31.91 -20.82
N CYS A 270 -0.95 31.45 -20.20
CA CYS A 270 -0.43 30.10 -20.44
C CYS A 270 -1.14 29.08 -19.56
N PHE A 271 -1.99 28.23 -20.16
CA PHE A 271 -2.69 27.14 -19.49
C PHE A 271 -2.13 25.78 -19.91
N CYS A 272 -1.69 24.98 -18.93
CA CYS A 272 -1.47 23.55 -19.16
C CYS A 272 -2.82 22.82 -19.11
N SER A 273 -3.28 22.31 -20.25
CA SER A 273 -4.59 21.68 -20.39
C SER A 273 -4.67 20.31 -19.71
N ASN A 274 -5.64 20.13 -18.81
CA ASN A 274 -6.12 18.81 -18.39
C ASN A 274 -7.24 18.34 -19.34
N PRO A 275 -7.32 17.04 -19.68
CA PRO A 275 -8.54 16.42 -20.18
C PRO A 275 -9.32 15.69 -19.06
N MET A 276 -10.60 16.03 -18.96
CA MET A 276 -11.70 15.32 -18.24
C MET A 276 -11.63 15.13 -16.72
N ASP A 277 -12.58 15.78 -16.04
CA ASP A 277 -13.14 15.31 -14.77
C ASP A 277 -13.99 14.04 -14.97
N SER A 278 -14.04 13.19 -13.95
CA SER A 278 -15.16 12.28 -13.69
C SER A 278 -15.53 12.40 -12.21
N PHE A 279 -16.75 12.85 -11.92
CA PHE A 279 -17.14 13.32 -10.59
C PHE A 279 -17.54 12.21 -9.62
N ALA A 280 -17.04 12.31 -8.39
CA ALA A 280 -17.73 11.81 -7.19
C ALA A 280 -18.20 13.02 -6.34
N PRO A 281 -19.31 12.94 -5.57
CA PRO A 281 -19.88 14.11 -4.90
C PRO A 281 -19.00 14.70 -3.79
N LYS A 282 -19.00 16.04 -3.65
CA LYS A 282 -18.21 16.80 -2.65
C LYS A 282 -18.74 16.71 -1.20
N SER A 283 -19.58 15.74 -0.86
CA SER A 283 -20.38 15.72 0.37
C SER A 283 -19.71 15.12 1.61
N LEU A 284 -18.41 14.77 1.57
CA LEU A 284 -17.70 14.07 2.66
C LEU A 284 -16.55 14.86 3.31
N PHE A 285 -16.55 16.19 3.22
CA PHE A 285 -15.51 17.04 3.84
C PHE A 285 -16.09 18.07 4.83
N PRO A 286 -16.10 17.78 6.15
CA PRO A 286 -16.33 18.81 7.16
C PRO A 286 -15.18 19.83 7.10
N HIS A 287 -15.53 21.11 7.04
CA HIS A 287 -14.55 22.19 6.85
C HIS A 287 -13.81 22.50 8.17
N PRO A 288 -12.47 22.61 8.19
CA PRO A 288 -11.77 23.25 9.30
C PRO A 288 -12.01 24.76 9.27
N TYR A 289 -12.23 25.37 10.44
CA TYR A 289 -12.45 26.81 10.58
C TYR A 289 -11.20 27.64 10.22
N PRO A 290 -11.37 28.89 9.75
CA PRO A 290 -10.25 29.75 9.34
C PRO A 290 -9.50 30.34 10.54
N GLY A 291 -8.18 30.07 10.62
CA GLY A 291 -7.26 30.78 11.49
C GLY A 291 -6.65 31.99 10.77
N SER A 292 -6.74 33.19 11.36
CA SER A 292 -6.27 34.43 10.74
C SER A 292 -4.75 34.59 10.78
N CYS A 293 -4.15 34.83 9.62
CA CYS A 293 -2.78 35.34 9.53
C CYS A 293 -2.77 36.86 9.76
N GLY A 294 -2.38 37.28 10.98
CA GLY A 294 -2.17 38.67 11.31
C GLY A 294 -0.95 39.25 10.58
N TRP A 295 -1.10 40.48 10.06
CA TRP A 295 0.01 41.26 9.54
C TRP A 295 0.64 42.07 10.68
N LEU A 296 1.96 42.05 10.77
CA LEU A 296 2.75 43.10 11.40
C LEU A 296 3.97 43.34 10.52
N GLY A 297 4.33 44.61 10.36
CA GLY A 297 5.63 45.02 9.86
C GLY A 297 6.17 46.12 10.77
N ASP A 298 7.49 46.21 10.80
CA ASP A 298 8.30 47.42 10.90
C ASP A 298 9.61 47.12 10.13
#